data_AF-A0A960LY80-F1
#
_entry.id   AF-A0A960LY80-F1
#
_cell.length_a   1.000
_cell.length_b   1.000
_cell.length_c   1.000
_cell.angle_alpha   90.00
_cell.angle_beta   90.00
_cell.angle_gamma   90.00
#
_symmetry.space_group_name_H-M   'P 1'
#
loop_
_entity.id
_entity.type
_entity.pdbx_description
1 polymer ?
#
loop_
_entity_poly.entity_id
_entity_poly.type
_entity_poly.pdbx_seq_one_letter_code
_entity_poly.pdbx_strand_id
1 'polypeptide(L)'
;MAKKPKEDAVEMVPESEALHSGRPSTDANVFVQLAIGLVGTLGLKYGTIPLKSIPSTAYFYAVINERGFVQYGELFMAFMVVALMVLKARIVKNQIRVLASNPVPLDIDMSDDEQLQNLREGLIKRAEYSWSIILNRMDRAVALWLSTKDVGRVSTWASAESNRDQLSSDSSYSLCRVLI
;
A
#
# COMPACT_ATOMS: atom_id res chain seq x y z
N MET A 1 47.82 22.53 -21.44
CA MET A 1 47.41 21.51 -20.45
C MET A 1 45.90 21.54 -20.34
N ALA A 2 45.21 20.63 -21.02
CA ALA A 2 43.75 20.53 -21.02
C ALA A 2 43.27 19.79 -19.77
N LYS A 3 42.34 20.40 -19.03
CA LYS A 3 41.74 19.88 -17.81
C LYS A 3 40.66 18.87 -18.19
N LYS A 4 40.89 17.57 -17.91
CA LYS A 4 39.87 16.52 -18.07
C LYS A 4 38.66 16.82 -17.16
N PRO A 5 37.42 16.68 -17.64
CA PRO A 5 36.26 16.76 -16.77
C PRO A 5 36.22 15.52 -15.87
N LYS A 6 35.89 15.74 -14.59
CA LYS A 6 35.68 14.68 -13.60
C LYS A 6 34.46 13.88 -14.03
N GLU A 7 34.61 12.57 -14.16
CA GLU A 7 33.50 11.62 -14.17
C GLU A 7 32.75 11.81 -12.85
N ASP A 8 31.54 12.34 -12.94
CA ASP A 8 30.61 12.36 -11.82
C ASP A 8 30.32 10.91 -11.43
N ALA A 9 30.66 10.60 -10.18
CA ALA A 9 30.34 9.34 -9.56
C ALA A 9 28.82 9.15 -9.65
N VAL A 10 28.39 8.14 -10.41
CA VAL A 10 27.03 7.63 -10.37
C VAL A 10 26.81 7.11 -8.96
N GLU A 11 26.18 7.94 -8.13
CA GLU A 11 25.73 7.59 -6.80
C GLU A 11 24.75 6.42 -6.97
N MET A 12 25.23 5.21 -6.68
CA MET A 12 24.41 4.01 -6.71
C MET A 12 23.38 4.14 -5.60
N VAL A 13 22.22 4.68 -5.96
CA VAL A 13 21.00 4.66 -5.14
C VAL A 13 20.84 3.22 -4.66
N PRO A 14 20.84 2.96 -3.35
CA PRO A 14 20.72 1.61 -2.83
C PRO A 14 19.46 0.97 -3.41
N GLU A 15 19.57 -0.26 -3.90
CA GLU A 15 18.48 -1.00 -4.56
C GLU A 15 17.20 -1.09 -3.70
N SER A 16 17.32 -0.92 -2.38
CA SER A 16 16.22 -0.75 -1.44
C SER A 16 15.39 0.52 -1.66
N GLU A 17 15.99 1.63 -2.13
CA GLU A 17 15.29 2.85 -2.54
C GLU A 17 14.70 2.73 -3.96
N ALA A 18 15.30 1.94 -4.84
CA ALA A 18 14.71 1.62 -6.15
C ALA A 18 13.45 0.73 -6.01
N LEU A 19 13.39 -0.14 -5.00
CA LEU A 19 12.17 -0.86 -4.62
C LEU A 19 11.07 0.08 -4.07
N HIS A 20 11.45 1.27 -3.58
CA HIS A 20 10.54 2.34 -3.17
C HIS A 20 10.27 3.39 -4.26
N SER A 21 10.91 3.29 -5.43
CA SER A 21 10.59 4.14 -6.59
C SER A 21 9.34 3.67 -7.36
N GLY A 22 8.64 2.68 -6.81
CA GLY A 22 7.29 2.33 -7.24
C GLY A 22 6.35 3.49 -6.93
N ARG A 23 5.59 3.94 -7.93
CA ARG A 23 4.44 4.82 -7.73
C ARG A 23 3.67 4.36 -6.49
N PRO A 24 3.26 5.24 -5.56
CA PRO A 24 2.49 4.84 -4.39
C PRO A 24 1.30 4.00 -4.85
N SER A 25 1.29 2.73 -4.48
CA SER A 25 0.26 1.78 -4.86
C SER A 25 -0.39 1.20 -3.61
N THR A 26 -1.55 0.58 -3.80
CA THR A 26 -2.29 -0.10 -2.71
C THR A 26 -1.78 -1.54 -2.53
N ASP A 27 -0.64 -1.89 -3.13
CA ASP A 27 -0.12 -3.25 -3.10
C ASP A 27 0.50 -3.54 -1.73
N ALA A 28 0.04 -4.64 -1.12
CA ALA A 28 0.65 -5.13 0.10
C ALA A 28 1.93 -5.91 -0.24
N ASN A 29 2.97 -5.74 0.55
CA ASN A 29 4.21 -6.49 0.36
C ASN A 29 3.96 -7.98 0.63
N VAL A 30 3.97 -8.80 -0.42
CA VAL A 30 3.73 -10.24 -0.38
C VAL A 30 4.72 -10.96 0.51
N PHE A 31 5.98 -10.50 0.59
CA PHE A 31 6.97 -11.08 1.50
C PHE A 31 6.62 -10.86 2.97
N VAL A 32 6.12 -9.67 3.31
CA VAL A 32 5.63 -9.37 4.66
C VAL A 32 4.41 -10.22 4.98
N GLN A 33 3.51 -10.42 4.02
CA GLN A 33 2.34 -11.29 4.16
C GLN A 33 2.76 -12.75 4.42
N LEU A 34 3.70 -13.30 3.64
CA LEU A 34 4.24 -14.65 3.82
C LEU A 34 4.93 -14.82 5.19
N ALA A 35 5.72 -13.84 5.59
CA ALA A 35 6.40 -13.85 6.88
C ALA A 35 5.40 -13.84 8.05
N ILE A 36 4.38 -13.00 8.00
CA ILE A 36 3.32 -12.96 9.03
C ILE A 36 2.52 -14.27 9.03
N GLY A 37 2.21 -14.82 7.86
CA GLY A 37 1.56 -16.13 7.73
C GLY A 37 2.35 -17.23 8.44
N LEU A 38 3.65 -17.31 8.17
CA LEU A 38 4.54 -18.32 8.74
C LEU A 38 4.72 -18.14 10.24
N VAL A 39 4.93 -16.91 10.70
CA VAL A 39 5.04 -16.58 12.14
C VAL A 39 3.72 -16.86 12.86
N GLY A 40 2.57 -16.56 12.27
CA GLY A 40 1.25 -16.84 12.84
C GLY A 40 1.02 -18.34 13.01
N THR A 41 1.33 -19.14 11.98
CA THR A 41 1.20 -20.60 12.03
C THR A 41 2.14 -21.23 13.05
N LEU A 42 3.41 -20.83 13.08
CA LEU A 42 4.36 -21.32 14.09
C LEU A 42 3.97 -20.85 15.49
N GLY A 43 3.53 -19.61 15.63
CA GLY A 43 3.07 -19.02 16.89
C GLY A 43 1.93 -19.79 17.51
N LEU A 44 0.93 -20.21 16.73
CA LEU A 44 -0.17 -21.05 17.24
C LEU A 44 0.26 -22.48 17.51
N LYS A 45 1.13 -23.05 16.68
CA LYS A 45 1.67 -24.40 16.92
C LYS A 45 2.42 -24.47 18.26
N TYR A 46 3.36 -23.55 18.50
CA TYR A 46 4.13 -23.53 19.74
C TYR A 46 3.32 -22.96 20.92
N GLY A 47 2.45 -21.98 20.66
CA GLY A 47 1.60 -21.35 21.66
C GLY A 47 0.54 -22.28 22.24
N THR A 48 0.14 -23.32 21.51
CA THR A 48 -0.82 -24.32 22.00
C THR A 48 -0.21 -25.41 22.87
N ILE A 49 1.12 -25.59 22.86
CA ILE A 49 1.84 -26.57 23.70
C ILE A 49 1.50 -26.45 25.20
N PRO A 50 1.52 -25.25 25.84
CA PRO A 50 1.14 -25.12 27.25
C PRO A 50 -0.34 -25.44 27.51
N LEU A 51 -1.23 -25.26 26.52
CA LEU A 51 -2.67 -25.54 26.65
C LEU A 51 -3.01 -27.03 26.69
N LYS A 52 -2.04 -27.92 26.40
CA LYS A 52 -2.16 -29.36 26.60
C LYS A 52 -2.43 -29.74 28.06
N SER A 53 -1.95 -28.92 29.00
CA SER A 53 -2.01 -29.21 30.44
C SER A 53 -3.36 -28.88 31.10
N ILE A 54 -4.23 -28.14 30.41
CA ILE A 54 -5.53 -27.71 30.95
C ILE A 54 -6.65 -28.49 30.26
N PRO A 55 -7.49 -29.26 30.99
CA PRO A 55 -8.49 -30.15 30.39
C PRO A 55 -9.56 -29.41 29.57
N SER A 56 -9.89 -28.15 29.93
CA SER A 56 -10.84 -27.32 29.19
C SER A 56 -10.30 -26.82 27.85
N THR A 57 -8.97 -26.76 27.66
CA THR A 57 -8.32 -26.26 26.44
C THR A 57 -7.61 -27.35 25.63
N ALA A 58 -7.59 -28.59 26.15
CA ALA A 58 -7.06 -29.76 25.46
C ALA A 58 -7.73 -29.98 24.09
N TYR A 59 -9.01 -29.61 23.94
CA TYR A 59 -9.73 -29.63 22.66
C TYR A 59 -9.07 -28.73 21.60
N PHE A 60 -8.66 -27.51 21.96
CA PHE A 60 -7.99 -26.59 21.03
C PHE A 60 -6.62 -27.10 20.61
N TYR A 61 -5.87 -27.72 21.54
CA TYR A 61 -4.61 -28.38 21.23
C TYR A 61 -4.81 -29.55 20.26
N ALA A 62 -5.80 -30.40 20.50
CA ALA A 62 -6.11 -31.55 19.64
C ALA A 62 -6.54 -31.11 18.23
N VAL A 63 -7.40 -30.09 18.13
CA VAL A 63 -7.84 -29.55 16.84
C VAL A 63 -6.68 -28.99 16.01
N ILE A 64 -5.72 -28.31 16.66
CA ILE A 64 -4.64 -27.63 15.96
C ILE A 64 -3.47 -28.59 15.64
N ASN A 65 -3.09 -29.47 16.56
CA ASN A 65 -1.87 -30.28 16.44
C ASN A 65 -2.10 -31.75 16.05
N GLU A 66 -3.29 -32.32 16.27
CA GLU A 66 -3.53 -33.76 16.08
C GLU A 66 -4.29 -34.09 14.77
N ARG A 67 -4.80 -33.08 14.06
CA ARG A 67 -5.57 -33.24 12.80
C ARG A 67 -4.74 -33.49 11.53
N GLY A 68 -3.42 -33.59 11.63
CA GLY A 68 -2.53 -33.88 10.50
C GLY A 68 -1.99 -32.64 9.78
N PHE A 69 -1.21 -32.87 8.70
CA PHE A 69 -0.43 -31.83 8.03
C PHE A 69 -1.28 -30.76 7.32
N VAL A 70 -2.46 -31.14 6.82
CA VAL A 70 -3.36 -30.24 6.07
C VAL A 70 -3.83 -29.05 6.92
N GLN A 71 -4.02 -29.26 8.23
CA GLN A 71 -4.43 -28.21 9.17
C GLN A 71 -3.43 -27.05 9.25
N TYR A 72 -2.13 -27.32 9.14
CA TYR A 72 -1.10 -26.27 9.13
C TYR A 72 -1.14 -25.45 7.85
N GLY A 73 -1.53 -26.07 6.73
CA GLY A 73 -1.77 -25.38 5.45
C GLY A 73 -2.94 -24.41 5.57
N GLU A 74 -4.10 -24.87 6.04
CA GLU A 74 -5.27 -24.02 6.27
C GLU A 74 -4.98 -22.87 7.24
N LEU A 75 -4.26 -23.16 8.33
CA LEU A 75 -3.89 -22.15 9.31
C LEU A 75 -2.99 -21.06 8.70
N PHE A 76 -2.01 -21.47 7.90
CA PHE A 76 -1.13 -20.55 7.17
C PHE A 76 -1.91 -19.65 6.21
N MET A 77 -2.85 -20.21 5.46
CA MET A 77 -3.66 -19.46 4.51
C MET A 77 -4.61 -18.49 5.22
N ALA A 78 -5.19 -18.90 6.36
CA ALA A 78 -6.00 -18.03 7.20
C ALA A 78 -5.17 -16.83 7.74
N PHE A 79 -3.96 -17.07 8.25
CA PHE A 79 -3.08 -15.98 8.70
C PHE A 79 -2.62 -15.06 7.57
N MET A 80 -2.38 -15.61 6.38
CA MET A 80 -2.07 -14.82 5.20
C MET A 80 -3.20 -13.86 4.83
N VAL A 81 -4.46 -14.30 4.89
CA VAL A 81 -5.62 -13.43 4.61
C VAL A 81 -5.79 -12.37 5.69
N VAL A 82 -5.65 -12.73 6.96
CA VAL A 82 -5.70 -11.77 8.08
C VAL A 82 -4.58 -10.73 7.95
N ALA A 83 -3.35 -11.17 7.62
CA ALA A 83 -2.22 -10.28 7.41
C ALA A 83 -2.49 -9.29 6.26
N LEU A 84 -3.01 -9.77 5.13
CA LEU A 84 -3.38 -8.91 4.00
C LEU A 84 -4.44 -7.87 4.40
N MET A 85 -5.47 -8.29 5.15
CA MET A 85 -6.52 -7.39 5.64
C MET A 85 -5.95 -6.29 6.55
N VAL A 86 -5.08 -6.64 7.49
CA VAL A 86 -4.43 -5.68 8.40
C VAL A 86 -3.53 -4.71 7.63
N LEU A 87 -2.72 -5.20 6.69
CA LEU A 87 -1.85 -4.36 5.87
C LEU A 87 -2.67 -3.36 5.05
N LYS A 88 -3.71 -3.82 4.35
CA LYS A 88 -4.60 -2.93 3.59
C LYS A 88 -5.36 -1.95 4.47
N ALA A 89 -5.83 -2.37 5.65
CA ALA A 89 -6.48 -1.48 6.60
C ALA A 89 -5.56 -0.34 7.07
N ARG A 90 -4.26 -0.62 7.26
CA ARG A 90 -3.26 0.42 7.60
C ARG A 90 -3.06 1.40 6.46
N ILE A 91 -2.96 0.93 5.22
CA ILE A 91 -2.83 1.79 4.04
C ILE A 91 -4.06 2.72 3.94
N VAL A 92 -5.27 2.16 4.02
CA VAL A 92 -6.52 2.95 3.96
C VAL A 92 -6.58 3.99 5.08
N LYS A 93 -6.24 3.60 6.32
CA LYS A 93 -6.22 4.54 7.46
C LYS A 93 -5.23 5.69 7.23
N ASN A 94 -4.07 5.41 6.65
CA ASN A 94 -3.08 6.45 6.31
C ASN A 94 -3.62 7.39 5.23
N GLN A 95 -4.27 6.88 4.18
CA GLN A 95 -4.86 7.73 3.13
C GLN A 95 -6.03 8.58 3.66
N ILE A 96 -6.88 8.03 4.52
CA ILE A 96 -7.96 8.79 5.18
C ILE A 96 -7.39 9.94 6.01
N ARG A 97 -6.28 9.73 6.71
CA ARG A 97 -5.59 10.79 7.46
C ARG A 97 -5.12 11.91 6.55
N VAL A 98 -4.55 11.58 5.39
CA VAL A 98 -4.13 12.59 4.41
C VAL A 98 -5.33 13.36 3.88
N LEU A 99 -6.44 12.69 3.59
CA LEU A 99 -7.67 13.35 3.16
C LEU A 99 -8.23 14.29 4.23
N ALA A 100 -8.22 13.85 5.50
CA ALA A 100 -8.66 14.65 6.63
C ALA A 100 -7.79 15.90 6.88
N SER A 101 -6.55 15.91 6.38
CA SER A 101 -5.67 17.09 6.45
C SER A 101 -6.04 18.21 5.47
N ASN A 102 -7.17 18.08 4.75
CA ASN A 102 -7.67 19.02 3.74
C ASN A 102 -6.56 19.53 2.82
N PRO A 103 -6.06 18.68 1.90
CA PRO A 103 -4.96 19.04 1.03
C PRO A 103 -5.30 20.11 -0.04
N VAL A 104 -6.59 20.40 -0.26
CA VAL A 104 -7.07 21.42 -1.19
C VAL A 104 -7.72 22.57 -0.41
N PRO A 105 -7.25 23.82 -0.55
CA PRO A 105 -8.00 25.01 -0.15
C PRO A 105 -9.37 25.05 -0.82
N LEU A 106 -10.43 25.28 -0.04
CA LEU A 106 -11.82 25.29 -0.54
C LEU A 106 -12.13 26.52 -1.43
N ASP A 107 -11.24 27.49 -1.47
CA ASP A 107 -11.34 28.80 -2.10
C ASP A 107 -10.45 28.97 -3.35
N ILE A 108 -9.88 27.87 -3.88
CA ILE A 108 -9.05 27.94 -5.09
C ILE A 108 -9.87 28.34 -6.31
N ASP A 109 -9.38 29.37 -7.00
CA ASP A 109 -9.81 29.68 -8.35
C ASP A 109 -9.10 28.79 -9.37
N MET A 110 -9.86 27.92 -10.04
CA MET A 110 -9.35 27.02 -11.08
C MET A 110 -8.99 27.73 -12.39
N SER A 111 -9.33 29.01 -12.53
CA SER A 111 -8.99 29.85 -13.68
C SER A 111 -7.65 30.57 -13.52
N ASP A 112 -7.15 30.71 -12.28
CA ASP A 112 -5.87 31.34 -11.97
C ASP A 112 -4.71 30.32 -12.00
N ASP A 113 -3.85 30.46 -13.00
CA ASP A 113 -2.68 29.58 -13.21
C ASP A 113 -1.65 29.69 -12.07
N GLU A 114 -1.50 30.87 -11.49
CA GLU A 114 -0.51 31.12 -10.43
C GLU A 114 -0.94 30.45 -9.12
N GLN A 115 -2.23 30.54 -8.78
CA GLN A 115 -2.80 29.82 -7.64
C GLN A 115 -2.70 28.30 -7.79
N LEU A 116 -2.97 27.77 -8.98
CA LEU A 116 -2.86 26.34 -9.26
C LEU A 116 -1.41 25.84 -9.18
N GLN A 117 -0.45 26.64 -9.62
CA GLN A 117 0.97 26.30 -9.52
C GLN A 117 1.46 26.35 -8.06
N ASN A 118 1.00 27.33 -7.28
CA ASN A 118 1.25 27.40 -5.83
C ASN A 118 0.64 26.21 -5.07
N LEU A 119 -0.58 25.80 -5.43
CA LEU A 119 -1.20 24.58 -4.91
C LEU A 119 -0.32 23.36 -5.22
N ARG A 120 0.13 23.23 -6.46
CA ARG A 120 0.95 22.11 -6.91
C ARG A 120 2.25 22.00 -6.11
N GLU A 121 2.95 23.11 -5.92
CA GLU A 121 4.15 23.15 -5.07
C GLU A 121 3.83 22.82 -3.61
N GLY A 122 2.70 23.31 -3.09
CA GLY A 122 2.23 23.00 -1.75
C GLY A 122 1.92 21.51 -1.54
N LEU A 123 1.44 20.82 -2.57
CA LEU A 123 1.20 19.37 -2.53
C LEU A 123 2.51 18.57 -2.50
N ILE A 124 3.51 18.97 -3.29
CA ILE A 124 4.81 18.29 -3.39
C ILE A 124 5.64 18.49 -2.11
N LYS A 125 5.55 19.66 -1.48
CA LYS A 125 6.30 19.98 -0.25
C LYS A 125 5.81 19.22 1.00
N ARG A 126 4.67 18.52 0.91
CA ARG A 126 4.14 17.71 2.03
C ARG A 126 4.98 16.44 2.22
N ALA A 127 5.30 16.11 3.47
CA ALA A 127 6.05 14.89 3.81
C ALA A 127 5.30 13.62 3.38
N GLU A 128 3.97 13.69 3.28
CA GLU A 128 3.10 12.60 2.86
C GLU A 128 3.09 12.35 1.36
N TYR A 129 3.69 13.24 0.55
CA TYR A 129 3.66 13.14 -0.90
C TYR A 129 4.29 11.84 -1.43
N SER A 130 5.34 11.35 -0.76
CA SER A 130 6.09 10.16 -1.17
C SER A 130 5.30 8.85 -1.07
N TRP A 131 4.29 8.79 -0.20
CA TRP A 131 3.51 7.57 0.06
C TRP A 131 1.99 7.76 -0.14
N SER A 132 1.51 9.00 -0.28
CA SER A 132 0.09 9.25 -0.53
C SER A 132 -0.25 9.09 -2.00
N ILE A 133 -1.17 8.16 -2.25
CA ILE A 133 -1.75 7.94 -3.59
C ILE A 133 -2.58 9.17 -3.98
N ILE A 134 -3.33 9.74 -3.03
CA ILE A 134 -4.24 10.87 -3.25
C ILE A 134 -3.45 12.13 -3.63
N LEU A 135 -2.38 12.48 -2.90
CA LEU A 135 -1.57 13.67 -3.19
C LEU A 135 -0.90 13.57 -4.57
N ASN A 136 -0.35 12.40 -4.92
CA ASN A 136 0.25 12.18 -6.24
C ASN A 136 -0.79 12.29 -7.37
N ARG A 137 -2.01 11.79 -7.14
CA ARG A 137 -3.11 11.91 -8.10
C ARG A 137 -3.56 13.35 -8.26
N MET A 138 -3.65 14.10 -7.16
CA MET A 138 -4.00 15.51 -7.19
C MET A 138 -2.97 16.36 -7.92
N ASP A 139 -1.68 16.16 -7.67
CA ASP A 139 -0.59 16.83 -8.42
C ASP A 139 -0.73 16.58 -9.93
N ARG A 140 -0.89 15.32 -10.34
CA ARG A 140 -1.07 14.97 -11.75
C ARG A 140 -2.37 15.52 -12.35
N ALA A 141 -3.47 15.53 -11.60
CA ALA A 141 -4.74 16.10 -12.04
C ALA A 141 -4.62 17.61 -12.29
N VAL A 142 -3.97 18.33 -11.36
CA VAL A 142 -3.71 19.78 -11.46
C VAL A 142 -2.75 20.07 -12.61
N ALA A 143 -1.69 19.27 -12.78
CA ALA A 143 -0.77 19.42 -13.91
C ALA A 143 -1.47 19.20 -15.26
N LEU A 144 -2.36 18.21 -15.36
CA LEU A 144 -3.15 17.96 -16.56
C LEU A 144 -4.15 19.11 -16.81
N TRP A 145 -4.79 19.61 -15.75
CA TRP A 145 -5.66 20.78 -15.82
C TRP A 145 -4.93 22.02 -16.33
N LEU A 146 -3.75 22.34 -15.79
CA LEU A 146 -2.90 23.44 -16.24
C LEU A 146 -2.52 23.30 -17.72
N SER A 147 -2.23 22.08 -18.18
CA SER A 147 -1.82 21.84 -19.56
C SER A 147 -2.98 21.89 -20.57
N THR A 148 -4.19 21.46 -20.20
CA THR A 148 -5.26 21.24 -21.20
C THR A 148 -6.49 22.09 -20.98
N LYS A 149 -6.73 22.61 -19.77
CA LYS A 149 -7.91 23.39 -19.38
C LYS A 149 -9.24 22.73 -19.76
N ASP A 150 -9.23 21.40 -19.83
CA ASP A 150 -10.34 20.58 -20.30
C ASP A 150 -10.76 19.61 -19.19
N VAL A 151 -11.96 19.84 -18.65
CA VAL A 151 -12.56 19.02 -17.58
C VAL A 151 -12.79 17.58 -18.07
N GLY A 152 -13.13 17.39 -19.34
CA GLY A 152 -13.38 16.07 -19.92
C GLY A 152 -12.12 15.21 -19.94
N ARG A 153 -10.99 15.80 -20.30
CA ARG A 153 -9.70 15.09 -20.30
C ARG A 153 -9.21 14.76 -18.90
N VAL A 154 -9.33 15.70 -17.96
CA VAL A 154 -8.94 15.47 -16.55
C VAL A 154 -9.82 14.41 -15.90
N SER A 155 -11.13 14.46 -16.09
CA SER A 155 -12.07 13.48 -15.55
C SER A 155 -11.89 12.09 -16.15
N THR A 156 -11.62 11.99 -17.45
CA THR A 156 -11.32 10.71 -18.12
C THR A 156 -10.04 10.08 -17.57
N TRP A 157 -8.97 10.88 -17.41
CA TRP A 157 -7.73 10.40 -16.81
C TRP A 157 -7.93 9.95 -15.36
N ALA A 158 -8.61 10.76 -14.54
CA ALA A 158 -8.90 10.43 -13.15
C ALA A 158 -9.72 9.15 -13.02
N SER A 159 -10.70 8.96 -13.91
CA SER A 159 -11.53 7.74 -13.96
C SER A 159 -10.71 6.52 -14.36
N ALA A 160 -9.83 6.64 -15.35
CA ALA A 160 -8.94 5.55 -15.76
C ALA A 160 -7.98 5.14 -14.64
N GLU A 161 -7.45 6.12 -13.90
CA GLU A 161 -6.58 5.88 -12.75
C GLU A 161 -7.35 5.25 -11.57
N SER A 162 -8.60 5.66 -11.33
CA SER A 162 -9.49 4.99 -10.37
C SER A 162 -9.78 3.54 -10.74
N ASN A 163 -10.06 3.27 -12.02
CA ASN A 163 -10.35 1.92 -12.50
C ASN A 163 -9.15 0.98 -12.36
N ARG A 164 -7.92 1.47 -12.55
CA ARG A 164 -6.69 0.68 -12.32
C ARG A 164 -6.55 0.23 -10.87
N ASP A 165 -6.80 1.13 -9.91
CA ASP A 165 -6.75 0.79 -8.48
C ASP A 165 -7.86 -0.18 -8.08
N GLN A 166 -9.03 -0.05 -8.69
CA GLN A 166 -10.13 -0.99 -8.49
C GLN A 166 -9.74 -2.40 -8.97
N LEU A 167 -9.15 -2.52 -10.17
CA LEU A 167 -8.68 -3.81 -10.69
C LEU A 167 -7.60 -4.44 -9.81
N SER A 168 -6.64 -3.66 -9.30
CA SER A 168 -5.64 -4.15 -8.32
C SER A 168 -6.31 -4.63 -7.02
N SER A 169 -7.32 -3.89 -6.55
CA SER A 169 -8.08 -4.26 -5.35
C SER A 169 -8.88 -5.55 -5.54
N ASP A 170 -9.54 -5.70 -6.68
CA ASP A 170 -10.31 -6.89 -7.05
C ASP A 170 -9.42 -8.12 -7.19
N SER A 171 -8.22 -7.97 -7.75
CA SER A 171 -7.21 -9.04 -7.83
C SER A 171 -6.73 -9.48 -6.45
N SER A 172 -6.53 -8.55 -5.51
CA SER A 172 -6.18 -8.90 -4.14
C SER A 172 -7.33 -9.63 -3.41
N TYR A 173 -8.57 -9.27 -3.72
CA TYR A 173 -9.76 -9.90 -3.14
C TYR A 173 -10.01 -11.31 -3.70
N SER A 174 -9.75 -11.53 -5.00
CA SER A 174 -9.83 -12.87 -5.59
C SER A 174 -8.81 -13.82 -4.98
N LEU A 175 -7.60 -13.34 -4.65
CA LEU A 175 -6.63 -14.12 -3.88
C LEU A 175 -7.22 -14.57 -2.54
N CYS A 176 -7.83 -13.68 -1.75
CA CYS A 176 -8.47 -14.08 -0.48
C CYS A 176 -9.51 -15.20 -0.64
N ARG A 177 -10.27 -15.19 -1.74
CA ARG A 177 -11.31 -16.20 -2.03
C ARG A 177 -10.76 -17.56 -2.46
N VAL A 178 -9.51 -17.62 -2.93
CA VAL A 178 -8.87 -18.89 -3.29
C VAL A 178 -8.15 -19.48 -2.08
N LEU A 179 -7.71 -18.62 -1.16
CA LEU A 179 -6.97 -19.04 0.04
C LEU A 179 -7.87 -19.56 1.17
N ILE A 180 -9.17 -19.25 1.15
CA ILE A 180 -10.20 -19.67 2.12
C ILE A 180 -11.39 -20.23 1.35
#